data_AF-A0A9E1P8E2-F1
#
_entry.id   AF-A0A9E1P8E2-F1
#
_cell.length_a   1.000
_cell.length_b   1.000
_cell.length_c   1.000
_cell.angle_alpha   90.00
_cell.angle_beta   90.00
_cell.angle_gamma   90.00
#
_symmetry.space_group_name_H-M   'P 1'
#
loop_
_entity.id
_entity.type
_entity.pdbx_description
1 polymer ?
#
loop_
_entity_poly.entity_id
_entity_poly.type
_entity_poly.pdbx_seq_one_letter_code
_entity_poly.pdbx_strand_id
1 'polypeptide(L)'
;MQLIQKQKKMIKAFLFISMIFFIALPLFSQQDNTGRRQFYDLVELTKIIQRARDAGFSEEELKNLEIKESGVTINVNDYMNEILARRKIADEKLKAFLSKRFLTVGDVYHEMVNLEPDVLTKLREELVSER
;
A
#
# COMPACT_ATOMS: atom_id res chain seq x y z
N MET A 1 -5.46 -54.70 -31.19
CA MET A 1 -5.99 -53.41 -30.68
C MET A 1 -5.68 -53.15 -29.19
N GLN A 2 -4.72 -53.84 -28.56
CA GLN A 2 -4.39 -53.65 -27.13
C GLN A 2 -3.03 -52.97 -26.87
N LEU A 3 -2.16 -52.82 -27.88
CA LEU A 3 -0.84 -52.18 -27.70
C LEU A 3 -0.89 -50.63 -27.63
N ILE A 4 -1.88 -50.00 -28.26
CA ILE A 4 -1.95 -48.52 -28.37
C ILE A 4 -2.44 -47.88 -27.05
N GLN A 5 -3.22 -48.60 -26.22
CA GLN A 5 -3.68 -48.07 -24.93
C GLN A 5 -2.60 -48.08 -23.84
N LYS A 6 -1.63 -49.00 -23.88
CA LYS A 6 -0.51 -49.02 -22.92
C LYS A 6 0.46 -47.84 -23.11
N GLN A 7 0.71 -47.45 -24.36
CA GLN A 7 1.55 -46.28 -24.70
C GLN A 7 0.96 -44.96 -24.18
N LYS A 8 -0.35 -44.75 -24.30
CA LYS A 8 -1.01 -43.53 -23.79
C LYS A 8 -1.04 -43.41 -22.26
N LYS A 9 -1.03 -44.53 -21.53
CA LYS A 9 -0.94 -44.50 -20.05
C LYS A 9 0.49 -44.20 -19.56
N MET A 10 1.53 -44.66 -20.25
CA MET A 10 2.92 -44.35 -19.87
C MET A 10 3.29 -42.89 -20.10
N ILE A 11 2.78 -42.25 -21.17
CA ILE A 11 3.04 -40.82 -21.44
C ILE A 11 2.41 -39.92 -20.36
N LYS A 12 1.24 -40.30 -19.83
CA LYS A 12 0.58 -39.55 -18.74
C LYS A 12 1.25 -39.72 -17.38
N ALA A 13 1.88 -40.87 -17.12
CA ALA A 13 2.62 -41.11 -15.88
C ALA A 13 4.00 -40.43 -15.89
N PHE A 14 4.64 -40.30 -17.06
CA PHE A 14 5.94 -39.64 -17.19
C PHE A 14 5.84 -38.10 -17.09
N LEU A 15 4.72 -37.51 -17.53
CA LEU A 15 4.44 -36.07 -17.37
C LEU A 15 4.06 -35.64 -15.95
N PHE A 16 3.75 -36.58 -15.06
CA PHE A 16 3.34 -36.25 -13.68
C PHE A 16 4.52 -36.27 -12.69
N ILE A 17 5.64 -36.93 -13.03
CA ILE A 17 6.81 -37.07 -12.14
C ILE A 17 7.89 -36.01 -12.44
N SER A 18 7.83 -35.32 -13.59
CA SER A 18 8.68 -34.13 -13.82
C SER A 18 8.14 -32.84 -13.18
N MET A 19 7.01 -32.91 -12.46
CA MET A 19 6.39 -31.76 -11.77
C MET A 19 6.73 -31.71 -10.27
N ILE A 20 7.48 -32.67 -9.73
CA ILE A 20 7.74 -32.78 -8.27
C ILE A 20 9.22 -32.61 -7.90
N PHE A 21 10.13 -32.46 -8.87
CA PHE A 21 11.58 -32.44 -8.58
C PHE A 21 12.32 -31.30 -9.27
N PHE A 22 11.79 -30.09 -9.21
CA PHE A 22 12.59 -28.88 -9.38
C PHE A 22 12.31 -27.88 -8.24
N ILE A 23 13.11 -28.06 -7.19
CA ILE A 23 13.70 -27.00 -6.38
C ILE A 23 12.80 -26.43 -5.27
N ALA A 24 13.04 -26.98 -4.07
CA ALA A 24 13.01 -26.22 -2.84
C ALA A 24 13.84 -24.93 -2.96
N LEU A 25 13.16 -23.79 -2.75
CA LEU A 25 13.58 -22.48 -2.22
C LEU A 25 15.06 -22.03 -2.37
N PRO A 26 15.34 -20.75 -2.68
CA PRO A 26 14.59 -19.61 -2.12
C PRO A 26 14.37 -18.49 -3.15
N LEU A 27 13.11 -18.09 -3.38
CA LEU A 27 12.83 -16.80 -4.01
C LEU A 27 11.54 -16.24 -3.42
N PHE A 28 11.55 -16.05 -2.10
CA PHE A 28 10.98 -14.82 -1.57
C PHE A 28 11.85 -13.69 -2.12
N SER A 29 11.61 -13.30 -3.37
CA SER A 29 11.88 -11.95 -3.80
C SER A 29 10.85 -11.07 -3.10
N GLN A 30 11.07 -10.85 -1.80
CA GLN A 30 10.62 -9.65 -1.12
C GLN A 30 11.48 -8.52 -1.69
N GLN A 31 11.23 -8.21 -2.97
CA GLN A 31 11.73 -7.01 -3.58
C GLN A 31 10.86 -5.90 -3.02
N ASP A 32 11.33 -5.34 -1.91
CA ASP A 32 11.00 -4.00 -1.45
C ASP A 32 11.28 -3.02 -2.60
N ASN A 33 10.37 -2.98 -3.57
CA ASN A 33 10.27 -1.91 -4.54
C ASN A 33 9.50 -0.79 -3.84
N THR A 34 10.20 -0.11 -2.95
CA THR A 34 9.84 1.21 -2.41
C THR A 34 10.01 2.33 -3.45
N GLY A 35 9.96 2.01 -4.74
CA GLY A 35 9.87 2.94 -5.85
C GLY A 35 8.51 2.82 -6.54
N ARG A 36 7.55 3.67 -6.13
CA ARG A 36 6.30 4.03 -6.84
C ARG A 36 5.74 2.97 -7.81
N ARG A 37 5.31 1.79 -7.33
CA ARG A 37 4.51 0.87 -8.15
C ARG A 37 3.08 1.39 -8.28
N GLN A 38 2.84 2.30 -9.22
CA GLN A 38 1.50 2.57 -9.74
C GLN A 38 1.40 1.85 -11.08
N PHE A 39 0.80 0.66 -11.08
CA PHE A 39 0.50 -0.05 -12.33
C PHE A 39 -0.54 0.75 -13.13
N TYR A 40 -1.64 1.09 -12.46
CA TYR A 40 -2.78 1.83 -13.01
C TYR A 40 -3.45 2.61 -11.88
N ASP A 41 -4.06 3.76 -12.19
CA ASP A 41 -4.93 4.45 -11.23
C ASP A 41 -6.28 3.72 -11.09
N LEU A 42 -7.01 3.97 -10.00
CA LEU A 42 -8.35 3.41 -9.75
C LEU A 42 -9.29 3.60 -10.94
N VAL A 43 -9.21 4.74 -11.63
CA VAL A 43 -10.02 5.04 -12.80
C VAL A 43 -9.70 4.09 -13.96
N GLU A 44 -8.43 3.78 -14.18
CA GLU A 44 -7.99 2.89 -15.24
C GLU A 44 -8.33 1.44 -14.94
N LEU A 45 -8.11 0.97 -13.72
CA LEU A 45 -8.50 -0.36 -13.28
C LEU A 45 -10.01 -0.59 -13.43
N THR A 46 -10.82 0.43 -13.10
CA THR A 46 -12.27 0.39 -13.30
C THR A 46 -12.65 0.26 -14.78
N LYS A 47 -11.95 0.97 -15.68
CA LYS A 47 -12.15 0.83 -17.13
C LYS A 47 -11.77 -0.56 -17.64
N ILE A 48 -10.72 -1.16 -17.08
CA ILE A 48 -10.29 -2.53 -17.43
C ILE A 48 -11.37 -3.53 -17.05
N ILE A 49 -11.91 -3.45 -15.82
CA ILE A 49 -13.03 -4.30 -15.38
C ILE A 49 -14.25 -4.10 -16.28
N GLN A 50 -14.59 -2.85 -16.60
CA GLN A 50 -15.76 -2.57 -17.45
C GLN A 50 -15.59 -3.15 -18.85
N ARG A 51 -14.41 -3.01 -19.47
CA ARG A 51 -14.13 -3.62 -20.78
C ARG A 51 -14.19 -5.14 -20.74
N ALA A 52 -13.70 -5.75 -19.67
CA ALA A 52 -13.79 -7.20 -19.48
C ALA A 52 -15.25 -7.65 -19.34
N ARG A 53 -16.06 -6.90 -18.59
CA ARG A 53 -17.51 -7.14 -18.49
C ARG A 53 -18.20 -7.02 -19.86
N ASP A 54 -17.88 -5.97 -20.61
CA ASP A 54 -18.44 -5.73 -21.95
C ASP A 54 -18.02 -6.84 -22.95
N ALA A 55 -16.86 -7.46 -22.73
CA ALA A 55 -16.38 -8.61 -23.49
C ALA A 55 -17.04 -9.95 -23.08
N GLY A 56 -17.94 -9.94 -22.09
CA GLY A 56 -18.71 -11.11 -21.66
C GLY A 56 -18.04 -11.98 -20.59
N PHE A 57 -17.02 -11.46 -19.89
CA PHE A 57 -16.42 -12.16 -18.75
C PHE A 57 -17.45 -12.31 -17.63
N SER A 58 -17.51 -13.51 -17.05
CA SER A 58 -18.36 -13.79 -15.89
C SER A 58 -17.84 -13.06 -14.64
N GLU A 59 -18.72 -12.83 -13.66
CA GLU A 59 -18.32 -12.17 -12.41
C GLU A 59 -17.25 -12.96 -11.62
N GLU A 60 -17.22 -14.29 -11.76
CA GLU A 60 -16.15 -15.12 -11.17
C GLU A 60 -14.80 -14.90 -11.85
N GLU A 61 -14.78 -14.73 -13.18
CA GLU A 61 -13.57 -14.40 -13.93
C GLU A 61 -13.11 -12.97 -13.67
N LEU A 62 -14.05 -12.02 -13.54
CA LEU A 62 -13.74 -10.64 -13.17
C LEU A 62 -13.13 -10.55 -11.77
N LYS A 63 -13.58 -11.38 -10.83
CA LYS A 63 -13.01 -11.45 -9.48
C LYS A 63 -11.53 -11.87 -9.52
N ASN A 64 -11.20 -12.81 -10.40
CA ASN A 64 -9.87 -13.37 -10.57
C ASN A 64 -9.08 -12.71 -11.72
N LEU A 65 -9.48 -11.52 -12.17
CA LEU A 65 -8.85 -10.85 -13.29
C LEU A 65 -7.40 -10.46 -12.93
N GLU A 66 -6.46 -10.95 -13.73
CA GLU A 66 -5.03 -10.70 -13.55
C GLU A 66 -4.47 -9.83 -14.69
N ILE A 67 -3.64 -8.86 -14.34
CA ILE A 67 -2.85 -8.07 -15.28
C ILE A 67 -1.39 -8.50 -15.15
N LYS A 68 -0.75 -8.80 -16.29
CA LYS A 68 0.68 -9.15 -16.38
C LYS A 68 1.42 -8.07 -17.12
N GLU A 69 2.28 -7.34 -16.42
CA GLU A 69 3.08 -6.27 -17.02
C GLU A 69 4.47 -6.23 -16.39
N SER A 70 5.50 -6.06 -17.22
CA SER A 70 6.92 -5.96 -16.80
C SER A 70 7.39 -7.09 -15.88
N GLY A 71 6.91 -8.33 -16.11
CA GLY A 71 7.28 -9.50 -15.31
C GLY A 71 6.55 -9.62 -13.97
N VAL A 72 5.59 -8.74 -13.67
CA VAL A 72 4.75 -8.81 -12.47
C VAL A 72 3.31 -9.13 -12.85
N THR A 73 2.70 -10.04 -12.09
CA THR A 73 1.27 -10.37 -12.20
C THR A 73 0.55 -9.81 -11.00
N ILE A 74 -0.52 -9.04 -11.21
CA ILE A 74 -1.37 -8.52 -10.14
C ILE A 74 -2.82 -8.94 -10.37
N ASN A 75 -3.53 -9.28 -9.29
CA ASN A 75 -4.98 -9.35 -9.32
C ASN A 75 -5.56 -7.93 -9.24
N VAL A 76 -6.48 -7.60 -10.16
CA VAL A 76 -7.03 -6.24 -10.31
C VAL A 76 -7.82 -5.81 -9.08
N ASN A 77 -8.69 -6.68 -8.56
CA ASN A 77 -9.54 -6.34 -7.41
C ASN A 77 -8.73 -6.20 -6.13
N ASP A 78 -7.78 -7.11 -5.91
CA ASP A 78 -6.89 -7.04 -4.74
C ASP A 78 -6.08 -5.74 -4.76
N TYR A 79 -5.57 -5.36 -5.94
CA TYR A 79 -4.82 -4.11 -6.10
C TYR A 79 -5.70 -2.87 -5.89
N MET A 80 -6.94 -2.86 -6.40
CA MET A 80 -7.89 -1.78 -6.14
C MET A 80 -8.21 -1.64 -4.64
N ASN A 81 -8.44 -2.77 -3.95
CA ASN A 81 -8.70 -2.80 -2.52
C ASN A 81 -7.52 -2.27 -1.71
N GLU A 82 -6.30 -2.61 -2.11
CA GLU A 82 -5.09 -2.09 -1.51
C GLU A 82 -4.98 -0.57 -1.64
N ILE A 83 -5.27 -0.01 -2.83
CA ILE A 83 -5.26 1.45 -3.05
C ILE A 83 -6.28 2.14 -2.14
N LEU A 84 -7.50 1.60 -2.06
CA LEU A 84 -8.56 2.16 -1.22
C LEU A 84 -8.19 2.12 0.27
N ALA A 85 -7.61 1.01 0.73
CA ALA A 85 -7.13 0.87 2.11
C ALA A 85 -6.03 1.90 2.43
N ARG A 86 -5.08 2.11 1.51
CA ARG A 86 -4.03 3.12 1.66
C ARG A 86 -4.61 4.54 1.75
N ARG A 87 -5.59 4.88 0.89
CA ARG A 87 -6.28 6.18 0.95
C ARG A 87 -6.99 6.39 2.28
N LYS A 88 -7.72 5.38 2.75
CA LYS A 88 -8.42 5.44 4.05
C LYS A 88 -7.45 5.72 5.21
N ILE A 89 -6.32 5.03 5.26
CA ILE A 89 -5.29 5.26 6.29
C ILE A 89 -4.72 6.69 6.19
N ALA A 90 -4.47 7.18 4.98
CA ALA A 90 -4.00 8.55 4.78
C ALA A 90 -5.02 9.59 5.26
N ASP A 91 -6.30 9.38 4.97
CA ASP A 91 -7.39 10.25 5.41
C ASP A 91 -7.57 10.22 6.93
N GLU A 92 -7.46 9.04 7.56
CA GLU A 92 -7.48 8.90 9.02
C GLU A 92 -6.31 9.63 9.68
N LYS A 93 -5.10 9.51 9.11
CA LYS A 93 -3.92 10.26 9.58
C LYS A 93 -4.09 11.76 9.41
N LEU A 94 -4.64 12.21 8.28
CA LEU A 94 -4.91 13.62 8.03
C LEU A 94 -5.94 14.15 9.02
N LYS A 95 -7.03 13.42 9.26
CA LYS A 95 -8.05 13.77 10.24
C LYS A 95 -7.46 13.88 11.65
N ALA A 96 -6.64 12.91 12.05
CA ALA A 96 -5.94 12.91 13.34
C ALA A 96 -4.90 14.04 13.45
N PHE A 97 -4.30 14.45 12.34
CA PHE A 97 -3.40 15.60 12.29
C PHE A 97 -4.18 16.91 12.45
N LEU A 98 -5.26 17.09 11.69
CA LEU A 98 -6.11 18.29 11.74
C LEU A 98 -6.86 18.46 13.06
N SER A 99 -7.15 17.38 13.78
CA SER A 99 -7.76 17.45 15.11
C SER A 99 -6.79 17.95 16.18
N LYS A 100 -5.48 18.03 15.89
CA LYS A 100 -4.51 18.59 16.84
C LYS A 100 -4.63 20.12 16.82
N ARG A 101 -4.59 20.73 18.00
CA ARG A 101 -4.46 22.17 18.14
C ARG A 101 -3.00 22.54 17.85
N PHE A 102 -2.76 23.24 16.76
CA PHE A 102 -1.46 23.82 16.46
C PHE A 102 -1.36 25.19 17.14
N LEU A 103 -0.22 25.48 17.76
CA LEU A 103 0.07 26.82 18.24
C LEU A 103 0.18 27.73 17.01
N THR A 104 -0.62 28.79 17.01
CA THR A 104 -0.49 29.86 16.03
C THR A 104 0.63 30.81 16.46
N VAL A 105 1.14 31.61 15.52
CA VAL A 105 2.11 32.67 15.83
C VAL A 105 1.54 33.65 16.87
N GLY A 106 0.23 33.88 16.84
CA GLY A 106 -0.48 34.69 17.82
C GLY A 106 -0.44 34.08 19.23
N ASP A 107 -0.63 32.76 19.35
CA ASP A 107 -0.55 32.06 20.65
C ASP A 107 0.85 32.18 21.26
N VAL A 108 1.89 32.00 20.44
CA VAL A 108 3.29 32.16 20.88
C VAL A 108 3.57 33.59 21.30
N TYR A 109 3.12 34.57 20.52
CA TYR A 109 3.28 35.98 20.86
C TYR A 109 2.56 36.36 22.15
N HIS A 110 1.33 35.86 22.36
CA HIS A 110 0.58 36.10 23.59
C HIS A 110 1.29 35.51 24.82
N GLU A 111 1.85 34.31 24.72
CA GLU A 111 2.66 33.76 25.82
C GLU A 111 3.92 34.58 26.08
N MET A 112 4.62 35.05 25.04
CA MET A 112 5.80 35.89 25.20
C MET A 112 5.48 37.22 25.91
N VAL A 113 4.41 37.89 25.50
CA VAL A 113 3.96 39.15 26.13
C VAL A 113 3.50 38.92 27.57
N ASN A 114 2.89 37.77 27.87
CA ASN A 114 2.47 37.43 29.24
C ASN A 114 3.66 37.10 30.16
N LEU A 115 4.77 36.58 29.62
CA LEU A 115 5.98 36.26 30.37
C LEU A 115 6.90 37.46 30.60
N GLU A 116 6.80 38.50 29.77
CA GLU A 116 7.62 39.71 29.82
C GLU A 116 7.62 40.41 31.21
N PRO A 117 6.46 40.61 31.87
CA PRO A 117 6.40 41.25 33.18
C PRO A 117 7.10 40.43 34.28
N ASP A 118 7.02 39.11 34.23
CA ASP A 118 7.63 38.22 35.21
C ASP A 118 9.15 38.22 35.07
N VAL A 119 9.66 38.24 33.84
CA VAL A 119 11.10 38.36 33.57
C VAL A 119 11.64 39.71 34.04
N LEU A 120 10.93 40.80 33.74
CA LEU A 120 11.32 42.14 34.19
C LEU A 120 11.26 42.30 35.71
N THR A 121 10.32 41.62 36.36
CA THR A 121 10.20 41.61 37.83
C THR A 121 11.35 40.86 38.47
N LYS A 122 11.69 39.66 37.97
CA LYS A 122 12.88 38.92 38.43
C LYS A 122 14.17 39.70 38.23
N LEU A 123 14.34 40.32 37.07
CA LEU A 123 15.52 41.13 36.77
C LEU A 123 15.65 42.32 37.74
N ARG A 124 14.53 42.95 38.11
CA ARG A 124 14.49 44.01 39.12
C ARG A 124 14.91 43.48 40.49
N GLU A 125 14.38 42.34 40.91
CA GLU A 125 14.72 41.73 42.21
C GLU A 125 16.20 41.36 42.30
N GLU A 126 16.76 40.75 41.24
CA GLU A 126 18.18 40.43 41.15
C GLU A 126 19.06 41.70 41.27
N LEU A 127 18.79 42.73 40.47
CA LEU A 127 19.54 44.00 40.49
C LEU A 127 19.40 44.78 41.80
N VAL A 128 18.30 44.61 42.53
CA VAL A 128 18.09 45.23 43.85
C VAL A 128 18.75 44.40 44.96
N SER A 129 18.89 43.08 44.78
CA SER A 129 19.53 42.18 45.76
C SER A 129 21.06 42.20 45.72
N GLU A 130 21.66 42.64 44.60
CA GLU A 130 23.12 42.81 44.47
C GLU A 130 23.67 44.11 45.12
N ARG A 131 22.83 44.87 45.84
CA ARG A 131 23.22 46.03 46.66
C ARG A 131 23.18 45.72 48.15
#